data_AF-A0A660W0U0-F1
#
_entry.id   AF-A0A660W0U0-F1
#
_cell.length_a   1.000
_cell.length_b   1.000
_cell.length_c   1.000
_cell.angle_alpha   90.00
_cell.angle_beta   90.00
_cell.angle_gamma   90.00
#
_symmetry.space_group_name_H-M   'P 1'
#
loop_
_entity.id
_entity.type
_entity.pdbx_description
1 polymer ?
#
loop_
_entity_poly.entity_id
_entity_poly.type
_entity_poly.pdbx_seq_one_letter_code
_entity_poly.pdbx_strand_id
1 'polypeptide(L)'
;MVRPPKGRAKRLRVIIARRKSSLVFLAVTVLFAVALWTCESAFAGHLVAWGSNDYGQCDVPEGDDFVAISAAWGYNVALKSDGSLVAWGSNDYGQCDVPEGDDFVAISSGT
;
A
#
# COMPACT_ATOMS: atom_id res chain seq x y z
N MET A 1 7.29 -26.19 46.99
CA MET A 1 6.37 -26.29 45.83
C MET A 1 6.00 -24.88 45.39
N VAL A 2 6.78 -24.31 44.47
CA VAL A 2 6.67 -22.89 44.05
C VAL A 2 5.65 -22.78 42.93
N ARG A 3 4.55 -22.06 43.15
CA ARG A 3 3.58 -21.74 42.09
C ARG A 3 4.15 -20.56 41.27
N PRO A 4 4.08 -20.57 39.93
CA PRO A 4 4.53 -19.43 39.13
C PRO A 4 3.58 -18.23 39.32
N PRO A 5 4.09 -16.98 39.32
CA PRO A 5 3.24 -15.80 39.38
C PRO A 5 2.49 -15.62 38.05
N LYS A 6 1.15 -15.55 38.14
CA LYS A 6 0.26 -15.24 37.01
C LYS A 6 0.60 -13.84 36.49
N GLY A 7 1.17 -13.75 35.29
CA GLY A 7 1.36 -12.49 34.58
C GLY A 7 0.01 -11.79 34.37
N ARG A 8 -0.23 -10.69 35.08
CA ARG A 8 -1.37 -9.80 34.81
C ARG A 8 -1.08 -9.07 33.51
N ALA A 9 -1.83 -9.37 32.46
CA ALA A 9 -1.90 -8.54 31.27
C ALA A 9 -2.22 -7.10 31.70
N LYS A 10 -1.27 -6.18 31.50
CA LYS A 10 -1.47 -4.75 31.75
C LYS A 10 -2.45 -4.24 30.70
N ARG A 11 -3.74 -4.14 31.05
CA ARG A 11 -4.72 -3.40 30.24
C ARG A 11 -4.26 -1.94 30.19
N LEU A 12 -3.75 -1.48 29.05
CA LEU A 12 -3.55 -0.06 28.80
C LEU A 12 -4.92 0.63 28.87
N ARG A 13 -5.16 1.33 29.97
CA ARG A 13 -6.25 2.31 30.03
C ARG A 13 -5.68 3.59 29.44
N VAL A 14 -5.96 3.85 28.17
CA VAL A 14 -5.71 5.16 27.57
C VAL A 14 -6.67 6.15 28.25
N ILE A 15 -6.19 6.82 29.30
CA ILE A 15 -6.93 7.88 29.99
C ILE A 15 -6.76 9.15 29.14
N ILE A 16 -7.69 9.38 28.20
CA ILE A 16 -7.73 10.66 27.48
C ILE A 16 -8.21 11.73 28.47
N ALA A 17 -7.27 12.53 28.96
CA ALA A 17 -7.54 13.63 29.88
C ALA A 17 -8.44 14.68 29.20
N ARG A 18 -9.72 14.70 29.55
CA ARG A 18 -10.63 15.81 29.18
C ARG A 18 -10.34 17.01 30.07
N ARG A 19 -9.60 18.01 29.59
CA ARG A 19 -9.58 19.36 30.18
C ARG A 19 -9.81 20.45 29.12
N LYS A 20 -11.03 21.02 29.21
CA LYS A 20 -11.49 22.35 28.81
C LYS A 20 -11.21 22.82 27.37
N SER A 21 -12.19 22.49 26.52
CA SER A 21 -12.90 23.39 25.60
C SER A 21 -12.08 24.44 24.83
N SER A 22 -11.57 24.03 23.66
CA SER A 22 -11.44 24.93 22.52
C SER A 22 -11.96 24.19 21.29
N LEU A 23 -12.86 24.81 20.52
CA LEU A 23 -13.41 24.25 19.27
C LEU A 23 -12.30 23.87 18.27
N VAL A 24 -11.11 24.46 18.42
CA VAL A 24 -9.89 24.15 17.69
C VAL A 24 -9.39 22.71 17.96
N PHE A 25 -9.54 22.19 19.18
CA PHE A 25 -9.12 20.81 19.51
C PHE A 25 -10.01 19.75 18.85
N LEU A 26 -11.29 20.04 18.62
CA LEU A 26 -12.21 19.12 17.94
C LEU A 26 -11.87 19.04 16.43
N ALA A 27 -11.57 20.16 15.79
CA ALA A 27 -11.22 20.20 14.36
C ALA A 27 -9.89 19.48 14.07
N VAL A 28 -8.86 19.66 14.91
CA VAL A 28 -7.54 19.02 14.72
C VAL A 28 -7.61 17.51 14.99
N THR A 29 -8.38 17.07 15.99
CA THR A 29 -8.56 15.62 16.26
C THR A 29 -9.46 14.95 15.23
N VAL A 30 -10.46 15.64 14.68
CA VAL A 30 -11.23 15.13 13.55
C VAL A 30 -10.37 15.05 12.29
N LEU A 31 -9.46 16.00 12.03
CA LEU A 31 -8.49 15.89 10.93
C LEU A 31 -7.53 14.70 11.11
N PHE A 32 -7.00 14.51 12.31
CA PHE A 32 -6.10 13.40 12.63
C PHE A 32 -6.82 12.04 12.57
N ALA A 33 -8.06 11.96 13.06
CA ALA A 33 -8.85 10.74 13.02
C ALA A 33 -9.37 10.43 11.61
N VAL A 34 -9.77 11.43 10.83
CA VAL A 34 -10.16 11.25 9.43
C VAL A 34 -8.96 10.80 8.60
N ALA A 35 -7.79 11.42 8.75
CA ALA A 35 -6.57 11.02 8.04
C ALA A 35 -6.11 9.59 8.40
N LEU A 36 -6.30 9.16 9.66
CA LEU A 36 -5.98 7.80 10.09
C LEU A 36 -7.04 6.76 9.69
N TRP A 37 -8.30 7.16 9.45
CA TRP A 37 -9.35 6.24 9.00
C TRP A 37 -9.46 6.14 7.48
N THR A 38 -9.06 7.16 6.73
CA THR A 38 -9.11 7.15 5.26
C THR A 38 -7.94 6.41 4.59
N CYS A 39 -6.98 5.88 5.36
CA CYS A 39 -5.83 5.15 4.82
C CYS A 39 -5.97 3.62 4.93
N GLU A 40 -6.91 3.10 5.73
CA GLU A 40 -6.98 1.66 6.09
C GLU A 40 -7.65 0.78 5.01
N SER A 41 -7.93 1.30 3.82
CA SER A 41 -8.41 0.47 2.72
C SER A 41 -7.82 0.97 1.41
N ALA A 42 -6.54 0.66 1.21
CA ALA A 42 -6.01 0.47 -0.13
C ALA A 42 -6.84 -0.63 -0.78
N PHE A 43 -7.83 -0.25 -1.58
CA PHE A 43 -8.64 -1.22 -2.29
C PHE A 43 -7.77 -1.79 -3.40
N ALA A 44 -7.30 -3.02 -3.21
CA ALA A 44 -6.61 -3.74 -4.26
C ALA A 44 -7.59 -3.97 -5.42
N GLY A 45 -7.12 -3.83 -6.65
CA GLY A 45 -7.98 -3.78 -7.83
C GLY A 45 -7.41 -4.54 -9.02
N HIS A 46 -8.29 -4.73 -10.01
CA HIS A 46 -7.95 -5.29 -11.31
C HIS A 46 -7.37 -4.20 -12.22
N LEU A 47 -6.39 -4.58 -13.04
CA LEU A 47 -5.77 -3.69 -14.03
C LEU A 47 -6.41 -3.88 -15.41
N VAL A 48 -6.66 -2.78 -16.12
CA VAL A 48 -7.17 -2.80 -17.50
C VAL A 48 -6.33 -1.86 -18.33
N ALA A 49 -5.89 -2.31 -19.51
CA ALA A 49 -5.11 -1.52 -20.44
C ALA A 49 -5.76 -1.50 -21.83
N TRP A 50 -5.53 -0.41 -22.56
CA TRP A 50 -5.95 -0.24 -23.95
C TRP A 50 -4.94 0.65 -24.69
N GLY A 51 -4.83 0.49 -26.00
CA GLY A 51 -3.94 1.31 -26.84
C GLY A 51 -2.99 0.47 -27.70
N SER A 52 -1.82 1.05 -28.03
CA SER A 52 -0.74 0.30 -28.70
C SER A 52 -0.29 -0.84 -27.80
N ASN A 53 -0.05 -2.00 -28.40
CA ASN A 53 0.46 -3.20 -27.73
C ASN A 53 1.71 -3.77 -28.44
N ASP A 54 2.49 -2.91 -29.08
CA ASP A 54 3.64 -3.35 -29.90
C ASP A 54 4.71 -4.08 -29.08
N TYR A 55 4.74 -3.87 -27.77
CA TYR A 55 5.67 -4.51 -26.82
C TYR A 55 4.97 -5.35 -25.74
N GLY A 56 3.67 -5.63 -25.87
CA GLY A 56 2.91 -6.35 -24.82
C GLY A 56 2.49 -5.49 -23.63
N GLN A 57 2.58 -4.15 -23.72
CA GLN A 57 2.17 -3.24 -22.64
C GLN A 57 0.67 -3.31 -22.27
N CYS A 58 -0.18 -3.82 -23.16
CA CYS A 58 -1.59 -4.09 -22.87
C CYS A 58 -1.85 -5.54 -22.41
N ASP A 59 -0.85 -6.42 -22.41
CA ASP A 59 -0.96 -7.79 -21.91
C ASP A 59 -0.83 -7.78 -20.38
N VAL A 60 -1.87 -7.23 -19.74
CA VAL A 60 -1.90 -7.00 -18.30
C VAL A 60 -1.86 -8.35 -17.55
N PRO A 61 -0.99 -8.49 -16.54
CA PRO A 61 -0.94 -9.67 -15.68
C PRO A 61 -2.27 -9.92 -14.96
N GLU A 62 -2.67 -11.18 -14.86
CA GLU A 62 -3.85 -11.56 -14.09
C GLU A 62 -3.64 -11.24 -12.59
N GLY A 63 -4.70 -10.74 -11.96
CA GLY A 63 -4.71 -10.43 -10.54
C GLY A 63 -5.73 -9.35 -10.21
N ASP A 64 -6.16 -9.35 -8.95
CA ASP A 64 -7.06 -8.35 -8.37
C ASP A 64 -6.44 -7.69 -7.14
N ASP A 65 -5.14 -7.94 -6.92
CA ASP A 65 -4.38 -7.55 -5.75
C ASP A 65 -3.46 -6.35 -6.01
N PHE A 66 -3.66 -5.60 -7.10
CA PHE A 66 -2.82 -4.45 -7.44
C PHE A 66 -3.25 -3.20 -6.68
N VAL A 67 -2.28 -2.49 -6.09
CA VAL A 67 -2.51 -1.26 -5.30
C VAL A 67 -1.88 -0.01 -5.93
N ALA A 68 -0.93 -0.18 -6.85
CA ALA A 68 -0.38 0.92 -7.65
C ALA A 68 0.14 0.42 -9.01
N ILE A 69 0.19 1.31 -10.00
CA ILE A 69 0.78 1.07 -11.33
C ILE A 69 1.58 2.28 -11.80
N SER A 70 2.70 2.05 -12.49
CA SER A 70 3.49 3.06 -13.18
C SER A 70 3.81 2.59 -14.60
N ALA A 71 3.46 3.41 -15.58
CA ALA A 71 3.60 3.10 -17.01
C ALA A 71 4.70 3.97 -17.66
N ALA A 72 5.46 3.38 -18.58
CA ALA A 72 6.47 4.05 -19.41
C ALA A 72 6.22 3.74 -20.90
N TRP A 73 7.13 4.16 -21.79
CA TRP A 73 6.90 4.13 -23.24
C TRP A 73 6.58 2.73 -23.80
N GLY A 74 7.16 1.68 -23.23
CA GLY A 74 6.93 0.30 -23.69
C GLY A 74 6.81 -0.73 -22.58
N TYR A 75 6.91 -0.33 -21.31
CA TYR A 75 6.86 -1.25 -20.17
C TYR A 75 6.07 -0.65 -19.01
N ASN A 76 5.56 -1.50 -18.14
CA ASN A 76 4.78 -1.15 -16.97
C ASN A 76 5.31 -1.90 -15.75
N VAL A 77 5.10 -1.31 -14.58
CA VAL A 77 5.35 -1.92 -13.27
C VAL A 77 4.12 -1.71 -12.40
N ALA A 78 3.69 -2.74 -11.68
CA ALA A 78 2.63 -2.69 -10.69
C ALA A 78 3.11 -3.17 -9.32
N LEU A 79 2.56 -2.57 -8.28
CA LEU A 79 2.73 -2.94 -6.89
C LEU A 79 1.49 -3.71 -6.45
N LYS A 80 1.70 -4.87 -5.84
CA LYS A 80 0.65 -5.69 -5.24
C LYS A 80 0.44 -5.35 -3.77
N SER A 81 -0.71 -5.75 -3.25
CA SER A 81 -1.15 -5.51 -1.88
C SER A 81 -0.33 -6.28 -0.84
N ASP A 82 0.31 -7.36 -1.26
CA ASP A 82 1.29 -8.11 -0.47
C ASP A 82 2.68 -7.44 -0.46
N GLY A 83 2.86 -6.33 -1.17
CA GLY A 83 4.11 -5.60 -1.30
C GLY A 83 5.04 -6.14 -2.38
N SER A 84 4.61 -7.09 -3.21
CA SER A 84 5.40 -7.62 -4.33
C SER A 84 5.26 -6.77 -5.60
N LEU A 85 6.21 -6.94 -6.53
CA LEU A 85 6.21 -6.24 -7.82
C LEU A 85 5.88 -7.18 -8.97
N VAL A 86 5.21 -6.64 -9.99
CA VAL A 86 5.04 -7.29 -11.28
C VAL A 86 5.32 -6.29 -12.38
N ALA A 87 6.12 -6.67 -13.38
CA ALA A 87 6.40 -5.83 -14.54
C ALA A 87 6.13 -6.58 -15.84
N TRP A 88 5.68 -5.85 -16.86
CA TRP A 88 5.35 -6.41 -18.18
C TRP A 88 5.55 -5.38 -19.29
N GLY A 89 5.68 -5.86 -20.53
CA GLY A 89 6.00 -5.05 -21.71
C GLY A 89 7.41 -5.31 -22.26
N SER A 90 8.03 -4.28 -22.84
CA SER A 90 9.40 -4.32 -23.36
C SER A 90 10.40 -4.64 -22.25
N ASN A 91 11.27 -5.63 -22.52
CA ASN A 91 12.33 -6.06 -21.61
C ASN A 91 13.73 -6.05 -22.27
N ASP A 92 13.94 -5.26 -23.33
CA ASP A 92 15.20 -5.27 -24.09
C ASP A 92 16.43 -4.86 -23.25
N TYR A 93 16.21 -4.14 -22.14
CA TYR A 93 17.23 -3.66 -21.21
C TYR A 93 17.05 -4.19 -19.78
N GLY A 94 16.20 -5.21 -19.58
CA GLY A 94 15.90 -5.73 -18.23
C GLY A 94 14.89 -4.88 -17.44
N GLN A 95 14.06 -4.07 -18.09
CA GLN A 95 13.08 -3.21 -17.41
C GLN A 95 12.01 -3.99 -16.64
N CYS A 96 11.73 -5.23 -17.05
CA CYS A 96 10.80 -6.13 -16.39
C CYS A 96 11.48 -7.07 -15.37
N ASP A 97 12.80 -6.99 -15.21
CA ASP A 97 13.56 -7.80 -14.25
C ASP A 97 13.45 -7.17 -12.84
N VAL A 98 12.25 -7.22 -12.27
CA VAL A 98 11.98 -6.69 -10.93
C VAL A 98 12.66 -7.55 -9.86
N PRO A 99 13.19 -6.94 -8.78
CA PRO A 99 13.74 -7.69 -7.66
C PRO A 99 12.66 -8.53 -6.97
N GLU A 100 13.04 -9.71 -6.50
CA GLU A 100 12.20 -10.51 -5.61
C GLU A 100 12.05 -9.81 -4.25
N GLY A 101 10.83 -9.82 -3.71
CA GLY A 101 10.51 -9.22 -2.41
C GLY A 101 9.03 -8.89 -2.27
N ASP A 102 8.62 -8.63 -1.04
CA ASP A 102 7.24 -8.35 -0.62
C ASP A 102 7.15 -7.13 0.33
N ASP A 103 8.21 -6.30 0.41
CA ASP A 103 8.30 -5.14 1.30
C ASP A 103 8.31 -3.81 0.54
N PHE A 104 7.96 -3.81 -0.76
CA PHE A 104 7.91 -2.61 -1.56
C PHE A 104 6.67 -1.77 -1.20
N VAL A 105 6.85 -0.46 -1.10
CA VAL A 105 5.78 0.49 -0.71
C VAL A 105 5.47 1.54 -1.77
N ALA A 106 6.32 1.66 -2.79
CA ALA A 106 6.18 2.66 -3.85
C ALA A 106 6.90 2.23 -5.11
N ILE A 107 6.38 2.67 -6.26
CA ILE A 107 6.93 2.40 -7.59
C ILE A 107 6.97 3.68 -8.41
N SER A 108 7.97 3.79 -9.29
CA SER A 108 8.06 4.83 -10.32
C SER A 108 8.83 4.28 -11.52
N SER A 109 8.27 4.43 -12.71
CA SER A 109 8.94 4.09 -13.96
C SER A 109 9.71 5.30 -14.51
N GLY A 110 10.84 5.02 -15.17
CA GLY A 110 11.64 6.03 -15.87
C GLY A 110 11.31 6.12 -17.36
N THR A 111 11.72 7.21 -18.00
CA THR A 111 11.59 7.46 -19.45
C THR A 111 12.94 7.41 -20.14
#